data_AF-A0A3C1K707-F1
#
_entry.id   AF-A0A3C1K707-F1
#
_cell.length_a   1.000
_cell.length_b   1.000
_cell.length_c   1.000
_cell.angle_alpha   90.00
_cell.angle_beta   90.00
_cell.angle_gamma   90.00
#
_symmetry.space_group_name_H-M   'P 1'
#
loop_
_entity.id
_entity.type
_entity.pdbx_description
1 polymer ?
#
loop_
_entity_poly.entity_id
_entity_poly.type
_entity_poly.pdbx_seq_one_letter_code
_entity_poly.pdbx_strand_id
1 'polypeptide(L)'
;MSMKRNDKGAVLVWAVVITSVLIIIIGAVLTFSLSFYKRSINNNYARQAYFTSRSVVEAVSAEIKNGTDNGNDILDLLNNAGDVVNLEDISFSEDSGNIGVTVAYVELFDIDTIKITASTTIENQTKKVTASLEKGSGTTLPIGEDFPGLNLPEDVTVVNGTHSITNSTLTDIYARDTATVTINSDANYSGTIYTEDGAKINILQGAKSGGVIFAQSGTVFTFNKLHNKFDSTIYVKDGAVINVNGKNYTITKNGSTKRVNPSGMNSSFKALIYIYTGSETGNEGWGDTKFE
;
A
#
# COMPACT_ATOMS: atom_id res chain seq x y z
N MET A 1 -19.64 -98.61 -21.31
CA MET A 1 -18.22 -98.24 -21.16
C MET A 1 -18.17 -96.76 -20.81
N SER A 2 -17.93 -96.41 -19.53
CA SER A 2 -17.97 -95.01 -19.07
C SER A 2 -16.55 -94.50 -18.86
N MET A 3 -16.12 -93.52 -19.65
CA MET A 3 -14.84 -92.82 -19.48
C MET A 3 -14.93 -91.89 -18.25
N LYS A 4 -14.14 -92.16 -17.22
CA LYS A 4 -13.87 -91.17 -16.16
C LYS A 4 -13.12 -89.99 -16.78
N ARG A 5 -13.78 -88.84 -16.90
CA ARG A 5 -13.14 -87.57 -17.28
C ARG A 5 -12.13 -87.15 -16.21
N ASN A 6 -10.94 -86.77 -16.63
CA ASN A 6 -9.84 -86.34 -15.75
C ASN A 6 -10.03 -84.86 -15.36
N ASP A 7 -10.89 -84.62 -14.38
CA ASP A 7 -11.22 -83.24 -13.94
C ASP A 7 -10.12 -82.60 -13.08
N LYS A 8 -9.12 -83.35 -12.61
CA LYS A 8 -8.03 -82.83 -11.76
C LYS A 8 -7.03 -81.94 -12.51
N GLY A 9 -6.73 -82.28 -13.77
CA GLY A 9 -5.87 -81.47 -14.64
C GLY A 9 -6.55 -80.17 -15.07
N ALA A 10 -7.87 -80.22 -15.32
CA ALA A 10 -8.67 -79.05 -15.65
C ALA A 10 -8.73 -78.05 -14.48
N VAL A 11 -8.84 -78.52 -13.23
CA VAL A 11 -8.82 -77.66 -12.03
C VAL A 11 -7.48 -76.93 -11.86
N LEU A 12 -6.36 -77.61 -12.10
CA LEU A 12 -5.03 -76.99 -12.03
C LEU A 12 -4.84 -75.91 -13.11
N VAL A 13 -5.24 -76.19 -14.35
CA VAL A 13 -5.19 -75.20 -15.44
C VAL A 13 -6.10 -74.02 -15.12
N TRP A 14 -7.30 -74.26 -14.60
CA TRP A 14 -8.25 -73.21 -14.24
C TRP A 14 -7.73 -72.31 -13.10
N ALA A 15 -7.08 -72.90 -12.09
CA ALA A 15 -6.43 -72.16 -11.02
C ALA A 15 -5.30 -71.26 -11.55
N VAL A 16 -4.44 -71.77 -12.43
CA VAL A 16 -3.34 -71.00 -13.03
C VAL A 16 -3.88 -69.85 -13.90
N VAL A 17 -4.93 -70.10 -14.67
CA VAL A 17 -5.59 -69.06 -15.49
C VAL A 17 -6.13 -67.95 -14.60
N ILE A 18 -6.82 -68.28 -13.51
CA ILE A 18 -7.34 -67.27 -12.57
C ILE A 18 -6.23 -66.49 -11.90
N THR A 19 -5.18 -67.16 -11.43
CA THR A 19 -4.03 -66.48 -10.82
C THR A 19 -3.35 -65.54 -11.82
N SER A 20 -3.21 -65.96 -13.08
CA SER A 20 -2.62 -65.13 -14.14
C SER A 20 -3.47 -63.88 -14.42
N VAL A 21 -4.78 -64.05 -14.53
CA VAL A 21 -5.73 -62.93 -14.69
C VAL A 21 -5.68 -61.99 -13.48
N LEU A 22 -5.57 -62.52 -12.26
CA LEU A 22 -5.44 -61.74 -11.03
C LEU A 22 -4.16 -60.88 -11.04
N ILE A 23 -3.02 -61.46 -11.42
CA ILE A 23 -1.73 -60.76 -11.52
C ILE A 23 -1.80 -59.63 -12.55
N ILE A 24 -2.43 -59.87 -13.70
CA ILE A 24 -2.64 -58.85 -14.74
C ILE A 24 -3.48 -57.69 -14.19
N ILE A 25 -4.57 -57.98 -13.46
CA ILE A 25 -5.43 -56.95 -12.85
C ILE A 25 -4.65 -56.15 -11.79
N ILE A 26 -3.88 -56.82 -10.92
CA ILE A 26 -3.05 -56.14 -9.90
C ILE A 26 -2.02 -55.22 -10.57
N GLY A 27 -1.34 -55.69 -11.62
CA GLY A 27 -0.39 -54.89 -12.39
C GLY A 27 -1.03 -53.66 -13.03
N ALA A 28 -2.23 -53.80 -13.58
CA ALA A 28 -2.99 -52.69 -14.17
C ALA A 28 -3.39 -51.66 -13.10
N VAL A 29 -3.96 -52.09 -11.98
CA VAL A 29 -4.39 -51.19 -10.88
C VAL A 29 -3.20 -50.47 -10.26
N LEU A 30 -2.05 -51.13 -10.09
CA LEU A 30 -0.84 -50.49 -9.57
C LEU A 30 -0.32 -49.44 -10.56
N THR A 31 -0.34 -49.72 -11.86
CA THR A 31 0.07 -48.78 -12.90
C THR A 31 -0.83 -47.53 -12.90
N PHE A 32 -2.15 -47.73 -12.80
CA PHE A 32 -3.09 -46.61 -12.66
C PHE A 32 -2.86 -45.83 -11.36
N SER A 33 -2.69 -46.53 -10.23
CA SER A 33 -2.43 -45.91 -8.92
C SER A 33 -1.17 -45.05 -8.93
N LEU A 34 -0.07 -45.55 -9.51
CA LEU A 34 1.18 -44.80 -9.65
C LEU A 34 1.02 -43.59 -10.56
N SER A 35 0.22 -43.70 -11.63
CA SER A 35 -0.08 -42.57 -12.51
C SER A 35 -0.89 -41.48 -11.80
N PHE A 36 -1.93 -41.87 -11.05
CA PHE A 36 -2.71 -40.94 -10.23
C PHE A 36 -1.87 -40.30 -9.12
N TYR A 37 -1.00 -41.07 -8.48
CA TYR A 37 -0.09 -40.59 -7.45
C TYR A 37 0.89 -39.55 -8.01
N LYS A 38 1.56 -39.84 -9.14
CA LYS A 38 2.45 -38.87 -9.82
C LYS A 38 1.71 -37.61 -10.24
N ARG A 39 0.51 -37.73 -10.78
CA ARG A 39 -0.33 -36.57 -11.14
C ARG A 39 -0.72 -35.74 -9.92
N SER A 40 -1.05 -36.39 -8.81
CA SER A 40 -1.41 -35.74 -7.55
C SER A 40 -0.22 -34.96 -6.97
N ILE A 41 0.96 -35.58 -6.92
CA ILE A 41 2.19 -34.93 -6.47
C ILE A 41 2.56 -33.74 -7.35
N ASN A 42 2.56 -33.92 -8.68
CA ASN A 42 2.87 -32.83 -9.60
C ASN A 42 1.88 -31.67 -9.45
N ASN A 43 0.60 -31.97 -9.25
CA ASN A 43 -0.41 -30.95 -8.99
C ASN A 43 -0.16 -30.22 -7.64
N ASN A 44 0.33 -30.94 -6.63
CA ASN A 44 0.69 -30.33 -5.35
C ASN A 44 1.93 -29.43 -5.46
N TYR A 45 2.97 -29.84 -6.20
CA TYR A 45 4.12 -29.00 -6.49
C TYR A 45 3.74 -27.77 -7.30
N ALA A 46 2.86 -27.92 -8.30
CA ALA A 46 2.33 -26.80 -9.06
C ALA A 46 1.55 -25.81 -8.19
N ARG A 47 0.79 -26.28 -7.21
CA ARG A 47 0.08 -25.39 -6.25
C ARG A 47 1.05 -24.68 -5.32
N GLN A 48 2.03 -25.39 -4.77
CA GLN A 48 3.05 -24.80 -3.91
C GLN A 48 3.82 -23.71 -4.65
N ALA A 49 4.30 -23.99 -5.87
CA ALA A 49 5.00 -23.00 -6.69
C ALA A 49 4.13 -21.75 -6.95
N TYR A 50 2.83 -21.92 -7.20
CA TYR A 50 1.91 -20.79 -7.37
C TYR A 50 1.78 -19.95 -6.09
N PHE A 51 1.59 -20.58 -4.93
CA PHE A 51 1.44 -19.85 -3.66
C PHE A 51 2.74 -19.17 -3.24
N THR A 52 3.89 -19.79 -3.46
CA THR A 52 5.20 -19.18 -3.23
C THR A 52 5.38 -17.94 -4.11
N SER A 53 5.17 -18.07 -5.44
CA SER A 53 5.26 -16.93 -6.35
C SER A 53 4.28 -15.81 -5.97
N ARG A 54 3.04 -16.17 -5.61
CA ARG A 54 2.03 -15.20 -5.17
C ARG A 54 2.44 -14.48 -3.89
N SER A 55 2.98 -15.20 -2.90
CA SER A 55 3.44 -14.61 -1.65
C SER A 55 4.60 -13.64 -1.87
N VAL A 56 5.50 -13.93 -2.81
CA VAL A 56 6.58 -12.99 -3.19
C VAL A 56 6.02 -11.74 -3.83
N VAL A 57 5.10 -11.89 -4.78
CA VAL A 57 4.47 -10.74 -5.44
C VAL A 57 3.72 -9.88 -4.43
N GLU A 58 2.98 -10.48 -3.49
CA GLU A 58 2.26 -9.78 -2.42
C GLU A 58 3.22 -9.08 -1.43
N ALA A 59 4.33 -9.73 -1.07
CA ALA A 59 5.32 -9.12 -0.19
C ALA A 59 5.99 -7.92 -0.86
N VAL A 60 6.47 -8.07 -2.09
CA VAL A 60 7.12 -6.99 -2.84
C VAL A 60 6.14 -5.85 -3.12
N SER A 61 4.88 -6.17 -3.46
CA SER A 61 3.87 -5.16 -3.70
C SER A 61 3.52 -4.39 -2.43
N ALA A 62 3.50 -5.06 -1.27
CA ALA A 62 3.31 -4.42 0.02
C ALA A 62 4.50 -3.55 0.41
N GLU A 63 5.75 -3.97 0.20
CA GLU A 63 6.94 -3.17 0.48
C GLU A 63 6.94 -1.86 -0.34
N ILE A 64 6.56 -1.93 -1.62
CA ILE A 64 6.42 -0.78 -2.53
C ILE A 64 5.23 0.10 -2.13
N LYS A 65 4.06 -0.49 -1.87
CA LYS A 65 2.85 0.25 -1.49
C LYS A 65 3.00 0.97 -0.13
N ASN A 66 3.64 0.31 0.83
CA ASN A 66 3.81 0.85 2.18
C ASN A 66 4.99 1.83 2.28
N GLY A 67 5.73 2.06 1.19
CA GLY A 67 6.85 3.00 1.16
C GLY A 67 8.00 2.63 2.10
N THR A 68 8.20 1.34 2.36
CA THR A 68 9.32 0.84 3.17
C THR A 68 10.66 1.24 2.56
N ASP A 69 11.74 1.29 3.35
CA ASP A 69 13.09 1.61 2.85
C ASP A 69 13.46 0.70 1.65
N ASN A 70 13.20 -0.62 1.76
CA ASN A 70 13.43 -1.56 0.66
C ASN A 70 12.56 -1.28 -0.57
N GLY A 71 11.30 -0.91 -0.38
CA GLY A 71 10.39 -0.54 -1.45
C GLY A 71 10.86 0.71 -2.20
N ASN A 72 11.38 1.70 -1.48
CA ASN A 72 11.90 2.93 -2.06
C ASN A 72 13.20 2.69 -2.81
N ASP A 73 14.10 1.87 -2.26
CA ASP A 73 15.33 1.48 -2.95
C ASP A 73 15.04 0.78 -4.29
N ILE A 74 13.98 -0.03 -4.37
CA ILE A 74 13.52 -0.65 -5.63
C ILE A 74 13.01 0.41 -6.60
N LEU A 75 12.25 1.40 -6.13
CA LEU A 75 11.71 2.49 -6.95
C LEU A 75 12.81 3.42 -7.48
N ASP A 76 13.82 3.71 -6.67
CA ASP A 76 14.97 4.56 -7.05
C ASP A 76 15.80 3.94 -8.18
N LEU A 77 15.72 2.63 -8.37
CA LEU A 77 16.35 1.91 -9.48
C LEU A 77 15.48 1.88 -10.75
N LEU A 78 14.21 2.26 -10.67
CA LEU A 78 13.21 2.25 -11.74
C LEU A 78 12.89 3.67 -12.22
N ASN A 79 13.84 4.32 -12.89
CA ASN A 79 13.74 5.74 -13.23
C ASN A 79 13.06 6.00 -14.58
N ASN A 80 13.08 5.03 -15.49
CA ASN A 80 12.53 5.15 -16.83
C ASN A 80 11.58 3.99 -17.13
N ALA A 81 10.52 4.26 -17.90
CA ALA A 81 9.64 3.21 -18.39
C ALA A 81 10.46 2.17 -19.19
N GLY A 82 10.31 0.90 -18.82
CA GLY A 82 11.10 -0.24 -19.31
C GLY A 82 12.27 -0.65 -18.41
N ASP A 83 12.57 0.08 -17.33
CA ASP A 83 13.57 -0.35 -16.36
C ASP A 83 13.10 -1.60 -15.61
N VAL A 84 14.03 -2.52 -15.34
CA VAL A 84 13.77 -3.80 -14.67
C VAL A 84 14.78 -4.02 -13.55
N VAL A 85 14.29 -4.31 -12.36
CA VAL A 85 15.08 -4.70 -11.19
C VAL A 85 14.87 -6.18 -10.91
N ASN A 86 15.96 -6.95 -10.87
CA ASN A 86 15.92 -8.34 -10.44
C ASN A 86 16.09 -8.41 -8.92
N LEU A 87 15.21 -9.15 -8.26
CA LEU A 87 15.31 -9.42 -6.83
C LEU A 87 16.21 -10.64 -6.61
N GLU A 88 17.42 -10.37 -6.15
CA GLU A 88 18.40 -11.40 -5.79
C GLU A 88 18.09 -11.99 -4.40
N ASP A 89 18.56 -13.22 -4.15
CA ASP A 89 18.55 -13.86 -2.83
C ASP A 89 17.17 -13.94 -2.12
N ILE A 90 16.11 -14.27 -2.86
CA ILE A 90 14.79 -14.57 -2.27
C ILE A 90 14.89 -15.88 -1.48
N SER A 91 15.26 -15.77 -0.20
CA SER A 91 15.36 -16.88 0.73
C SER A 91 14.13 -16.92 1.63
N PHE A 92 13.48 -18.07 1.65
CA PHE A 92 12.52 -18.42 2.70
C PHE A 92 13.29 -19.10 3.84
N SER A 93 12.81 -19.01 5.08
CA SER A 93 13.51 -19.60 6.23
C SER A 93 13.80 -21.08 6.00
N GLU A 94 15.01 -21.51 6.40
CA GLU A 94 15.63 -22.80 6.07
C GLU A 94 14.84 -24.05 6.53
N ASP A 95 13.77 -23.86 7.29
CA ASP A 95 13.08 -24.92 8.03
C ASP A 95 11.86 -25.53 7.30
N SER A 96 11.72 -25.30 5.99
CA SER A 96 10.46 -25.59 5.28
C SER A 96 10.58 -26.41 3.99
N GLY A 97 11.22 -27.59 4.02
CA GLY A 97 11.08 -28.58 2.95
C GLY A 97 11.57 -28.12 1.56
N ASN A 98 11.05 -28.69 0.47
CA ASN A 98 11.51 -28.40 -0.90
C ASN A 98 10.83 -27.14 -1.46
N ILE A 99 11.36 -25.97 -1.09
CA ILE A 99 10.76 -24.63 -1.34
C ILE A 99 10.88 -24.21 -2.82
N GLY A 100 11.73 -24.90 -3.60
CA GLY A 100 11.99 -24.58 -4.99
C GLY A 100 12.83 -23.31 -5.17
N VAL A 101 13.20 -23.04 -6.42
CA VAL A 101 13.96 -21.84 -6.80
C VAL A 101 12.97 -20.78 -7.23
N THR A 102 13.02 -19.59 -6.61
CA THR A 102 12.18 -18.44 -6.98
C THR A 102 13.04 -17.33 -7.54
N VAL A 103 12.59 -16.77 -8.67
CA VAL A 103 13.16 -15.58 -9.29
C VAL A 103 12.05 -14.55 -9.40
N ALA A 104 12.30 -13.31 -8.98
CA ALA A 104 11.34 -12.24 -9.16
C ALA A 104 12.00 -11.00 -9.75
N TYR A 105 11.22 -10.23 -10.49
CA TYR A 105 11.64 -8.96 -11.05
C TYR A 105 10.50 -7.95 -10.98
N VAL A 106 10.88 -6.69 -10.87
CA VAL A 106 9.99 -5.53 -10.86
C VAL A 106 10.30 -4.71 -12.11
N GLU A 107 9.29 -4.39 -12.89
CA GLU A 107 9.40 -3.62 -14.13
C GLU A 107 8.53 -2.38 -14.03
N LEU A 108 9.07 -1.21 -14.38
CA LEU A 108 8.27 -0.03 -14.61
C LEU A 108 7.69 -0.11 -16.02
N PHE A 109 6.47 -0.63 -16.16
CA PHE A 109 5.84 -0.87 -17.46
C PHE A 109 5.44 0.42 -18.16
N ASP A 110 4.96 1.40 -17.40
CA ASP A 110 4.67 2.77 -17.85
C ASP A 110 4.93 3.73 -16.67
N ILE A 111 4.94 5.04 -16.91
CA ILE A 111 5.14 6.08 -15.88
C ILE A 111 4.22 5.93 -14.66
N ASP A 112 3.06 5.30 -14.87
CA ASP A 112 2.01 5.11 -13.88
C ASP A 112 1.74 3.62 -13.59
N THR A 113 2.57 2.68 -14.05
CA THR A 113 2.32 1.24 -13.82
C THR A 113 3.59 0.46 -13.58
N ILE A 114 3.67 -0.17 -12.42
CA ILE A 114 4.68 -1.17 -12.10
C ILE A 114 4.10 -2.57 -12.26
N LYS A 115 4.87 -3.46 -12.87
CA LYS A 115 4.58 -4.89 -12.90
C LYS A 115 5.58 -5.65 -12.04
N ILE A 116 5.06 -6.43 -11.12
CA ILE A 116 5.85 -7.33 -10.29
C ILE A 116 5.59 -8.74 -10.78
N THR A 117 6.65 -9.46 -11.10
CA THR A 117 6.55 -10.83 -11.59
C THR A 117 7.44 -11.73 -10.77
N ALA A 118 6.87 -12.82 -10.24
CA ALA A 118 7.63 -13.88 -9.61
C ALA A 118 7.41 -15.21 -10.35
N SER A 119 8.47 -16.00 -10.46
CA SER A 119 8.42 -17.36 -10.96
C SER A 119 9.13 -18.32 -10.03
N THR A 120 8.40 -19.32 -9.56
CA THR A 120 8.92 -20.38 -8.69
C THR A 120 8.92 -21.71 -9.44
N THR A 121 10.03 -22.43 -9.34
CA THR A 121 10.18 -23.79 -9.88
C THR A 121 10.41 -24.77 -8.73
N ILE A 122 9.48 -25.72 -8.57
CA ILE A 122 9.61 -26.85 -7.65
C ILE A 122 9.65 -28.12 -8.49
N GLU A 123 10.76 -28.87 -8.40
CA GLU A 123 11.04 -30.02 -9.25
C GLU A 123 10.90 -29.66 -10.75
N ASN A 124 9.93 -30.23 -11.46
CA ASN A 124 9.63 -29.95 -12.87
C ASN A 124 8.37 -29.09 -13.07
N GLN A 125 7.90 -28.40 -12.03
CA GLN A 125 6.72 -27.55 -12.10
C GLN A 125 7.09 -26.09 -11.86
N THR A 126 7.03 -25.30 -12.94
CA THR A 126 7.22 -23.86 -12.88
C THR A 126 5.87 -23.15 -12.89
N LYS A 127 5.71 -22.18 -11.99
CA LYS A 127 4.59 -21.24 -12.01
C LYS A 127 5.11 -19.82 -12.06
N LYS A 128 4.34 -18.97 -12.73
CA LYS A 128 4.59 -17.55 -12.90
C LYS A 128 3.35 -16.82 -12.41
N VAL A 129 3.54 -15.82 -11.57
CA VAL A 129 2.49 -14.93 -11.08
C VAL A 129 2.94 -13.51 -11.38
N THR A 130 2.04 -12.73 -11.96
CA THR A 130 2.25 -11.31 -12.25
C THR A 130 1.17 -10.51 -11.55
N ALA A 131 1.56 -9.39 -10.95
CA ALA A 131 0.62 -8.38 -10.51
C ALA A 131 1.06 -7.00 -11.00
N SER A 132 0.09 -6.14 -11.24
CA SER A 132 0.28 -4.74 -11.57
C SER A 132 -0.10 -3.85 -10.40
N LEU A 133 0.75 -2.88 -10.13
CA LEU A 133 0.47 -1.72 -9.30
C LEU A 133 0.29 -0.54 -10.23
N GLU A 134 -0.91 0.03 -10.25
CA GLU A 134 -1.15 1.29 -10.93
C GLU A 134 -0.87 2.42 -9.94
N LYS A 135 -0.09 3.40 -10.37
CA LYS A 135 -0.06 4.71 -9.74
C LYS A 135 -1.48 5.25 -9.82
N GLY A 136 -2.10 5.48 -8.67
CA GLY A 136 -3.56 5.60 -8.59
C GLY A 136 -4.14 6.63 -9.58
N SER A 137 -5.23 6.26 -10.25
CA SER A 137 -6.14 7.18 -10.96
C SER A 137 -7.16 7.85 -10.01
N GLY A 138 -6.94 7.77 -8.70
CA GLY A 138 -7.50 8.73 -7.75
C GLY A 138 -6.46 9.81 -7.57
N THR A 139 -6.85 11.08 -7.58
CA THR A 139 -5.96 12.23 -7.38
C THR A 139 -5.19 12.12 -6.07
N THR A 140 -4.10 11.36 -6.07
CA THR A 140 -3.04 11.38 -5.08
C THR A 140 -2.23 12.63 -5.37
N LEU A 141 -2.72 13.74 -4.84
CA LEU A 141 -1.86 14.90 -4.64
C LEU A 141 -1.21 14.62 -3.28
N PRO A 142 0.05 14.12 -3.23
CA PRO A 142 0.77 14.17 -1.98
C PRO A 142 0.72 15.61 -1.51
N ILE A 143 0.52 15.82 -0.22
CA ILE A 143 0.66 17.16 0.35
C ILE A 143 2.16 17.40 0.50
N GLY A 144 2.84 17.44 -0.65
CA GLY A 144 4.26 17.72 -0.84
C GLY A 144 5.19 16.82 -0.02
N GLU A 145 6.47 17.20 -0.03
CA GLU A 145 7.56 16.48 0.66
C GLU A 145 7.46 16.50 2.20
N ASP A 146 6.49 17.22 2.75
CA ASP A 146 6.36 17.41 4.19
C ASP A 146 5.42 16.42 4.87
N PHE A 147 4.46 15.86 4.12
CA PHE A 147 3.59 14.77 4.60
C PHE A 147 3.57 13.62 3.62
N PRO A 148 4.72 12.93 3.45
CA PRO A 148 4.74 11.72 2.65
C PRO A 148 3.66 10.76 3.22
N GLY A 149 2.72 10.28 2.38
CA GLY A 149 1.73 9.25 2.74
C GLY A 149 0.39 9.74 3.22
N LEU A 150 0.27 11.03 3.43
CA LEU A 150 -1.01 11.62 3.76
C LEU A 150 -1.88 11.64 2.50
N ASN A 151 -2.84 10.74 2.47
CA ASN A 151 -3.81 10.66 1.38
C ASN A 151 -4.91 11.70 1.58
N LEU A 152 -5.24 12.40 0.50
CA LEU A 152 -6.40 13.27 0.47
C LEU A 152 -7.69 12.43 0.40
N PRO A 153 -8.75 12.81 1.14
CA PRO A 153 -10.09 12.25 0.97
C PRO A 153 -10.58 12.38 -0.47
N GLU A 154 -11.33 11.39 -0.95
CA GLU A 154 -11.87 11.41 -2.33
C GLU A 154 -12.79 12.61 -2.59
N ASP A 155 -13.45 13.13 -1.55
CA ASP A 155 -14.37 14.25 -1.59
C ASP A 155 -13.72 15.59 -1.20
N VAL A 156 -12.39 15.65 -1.17
CA VAL A 156 -11.67 16.88 -0.83
C VAL A 156 -11.97 18.00 -1.84
N THR A 157 -12.23 19.20 -1.34
CA THR A 157 -12.38 20.38 -2.19
C THR A 157 -11.01 20.93 -2.55
N VAL A 158 -10.59 20.76 -3.81
CA VAL A 158 -9.31 21.30 -4.32
C VAL A 158 -9.45 22.79 -4.63
N VAL A 159 -8.52 23.60 -4.11
CA VAL A 159 -8.49 25.06 -4.22
C VAL A 159 -7.15 25.49 -4.84
N ASN A 160 -7.21 26.14 -6.01
CA ASN A 160 -6.03 26.69 -6.73
C ASN A 160 -5.93 28.22 -6.66
N GLY A 161 -6.83 28.88 -5.93
CA GLY A 161 -6.98 30.34 -5.90
C GLY A 161 -7.57 30.80 -4.58
N THR A 162 -8.48 31.77 -4.59
CA THR A 162 -9.16 32.20 -3.37
C THR A 162 -10.42 31.38 -3.12
N HIS A 163 -10.52 30.80 -1.92
CA HIS A 163 -11.71 30.10 -1.43
C HIS A 163 -12.19 30.70 -0.12
N SER A 164 -13.49 30.98 -0.04
CA SER A 164 -14.11 31.63 1.12
C SER A 164 -15.09 30.68 1.78
N ILE A 165 -14.84 30.34 3.04
CA ILE A 165 -15.75 29.58 3.89
C ILE A 165 -16.67 30.58 4.58
N THR A 166 -17.95 30.58 4.25
CA THR A 166 -18.95 31.55 4.75
C THR A 166 -19.94 30.96 5.75
N ASN A 167 -20.04 29.63 5.85
CA ASN A 167 -21.02 28.91 6.66
C ASN A 167 -20.37 27.86 7.57
N SER A 168 -21.18 27.22 8.41
CA SER A 168 -20.75 26.03 9.15
C SER A 168 -20.52 24.86 8.21
N THR A 169 -19.29 24.37 8.10
CA THR A 169 -18.90 23.33 7.12
C THR A 169 -17.94 22.32 7.74
N LEU A 170 -18.09 21.06 7.31
CA LEU A 170 -17.23 19.92 7.66
C LEU A 170 -16.41 19.44 6.45
N THR A 171 -16.38 20.22 5.37
CA THR A 171 -15.72 19.82 4.12
C THR A 171 -14.20 19.88 4.26
N ASP A 172 -13.54 18.85 3.79
CA ASP A 172 -12.10 18.81 3.68
C ASP A 172 -11.65 19.66 2.49
N ILE A 173 -10.53 20.36 2.65
CA ILE A 173 -10.03 21.35 1.68
C ILE A 173 -8.56 21.06 1.39
N TYR A 174 -8.21 21.02 0.12
CA TYR A 174 -6.83 20.97 -0.34
C TYR A 174 -6.44 22.28 -1.04
N ALA A 175 -5.64 23.10 -0.38
CA ALA A 175 -5.15 24.37 -0.89
C ALA A 175 -3.79 24.19 -1.58
N ARG A 176 -3.77 24.35 -2.90
CA ARG A 176 -2.60 24.17 -3.77
C ARG A 176 -1.86 25.46 -4.04
N ASP A 177 -0.56 25.35 -4.26
CA ASP A 177 0.35 26.45 -4.57
C ASP A 177 0.13 27.63 -3.61
N THR A 178 -0.03 28.84 -4.15
CA THR A 178 -0.27 30.09 -3.40
C THR A 178 -1.74 30.35 -3.08
N ALA A 179 -2.59 29.32 -3.10
CA ALA A 179 -4.03 29.42 -2.83
C ALA A 179 -4.30 30.11 -1.48
N THR A 180 -5.44 30.80 -1.40
CA THR A 180 -5.88 31.52 -0.20
C THR A 180 -7.20 30.97 0.29
N VAL A 181 -7.21 30.31 1.44
CA VAL A 181 -8.42 29.87 2.15
C VAL A 181 -8.78 30.91 3.21
N THR A 182 -9.98 31.48 3.13
CA THR A 182 -10.47 32.49 4.07
C THR A 182 -11.67 31.96 4.85
N ILE A 183 -11.50 31.81 6.17
CA ILE A 183 -12.58 31.51 7.10
C ILE A 183 -13.22 32.84 7.52
N ASN A 184 -14.44 33.10 7.06
CA ASN A 184 -15.12 34.38 7.27
C ASN A 184 -15.65 34.55 8.71
N SER A 185 -15.99 35.80 9.05
CA SER A 185 -16.37 36.24 10.40
C SER A 185 -17.47 35.43 11.09
N ASP A 186 -18.41 34.85 10.35
CA ASP A 186 -19.51 34.05 10.92
C ASP A 186 -19.39 32.55 10.64
N ALA A 187 -18.26 32.12 10.04
CA ALA A 187 -18.04 30.73 9.70
C ALA A 187 -17.64 29.89 10.91
N ASN A 188 -18.08 28.64 10.92
CA ASN A 188 -17.68 27.62 11.88
C ASN A 188 -17.13 26.40 11.13
N TYR A 189 -15.81 26.34 11.00
CA TYR A 189 -15.14 25.33 10.22
C TYR A 189 -14.62 24.19 11.10
N SER A 190 -14.93 22.95 10.74
CA SER A 190 -14.47 21.77 11.49
C SER A 190 -13.97 20.63 10.60
N GLY A 191 -13.73 20.87 9.31
CA GLY A 191 -13.09 19.92 8.41
C GLY A 191 -11.56 19.92 8.54
N THR A 192 -10.92 19.19 7.62
CA THR A 192 -9.46 19.12 7.49
C THR A 192 -8.96 20.02 6.37
N ILE A 193 -7.96 20.86 6.64
CA ILE A 193 -7.30 21.68 5.62
C ILE A 193 -5.91 21.09 5.36
N TYR A 194 -5.62 20.83 4.11
CA TYR A 194 -4.33 20.38 3.62
C TYR A 194 -3.73 21.51 2.78
N THR A 195 -2.47 21.90 3.00
CA THR A 195 -1.87 23.04 2.27
C THR A 195 -0.50 22.74 1.68
N GLU A 196 -0.29 23.19 0.44
CA GLU A 196 1.03 23.27 -0.20
C GLU A 196 1.85 24.48 0.26
N ASP A 197 3.16 24.50 -0.04
CA ASP A 197 4.07 25.63 0.23
C ASP A 197 3.51 26.94 -0.37
N GLY A 198 3.54 28.00 0.42
CA GLY A 198 3.07 29.34 0.03
C GLY A 198 1.56 29.56 0.13
N ALA A 199 0.78 28.53 0.46
CA ALA A 199 -0.65 28.66 0.70
C ALA A 199 -0.94 29.58 1.89
N LYS A 200 -2.10 30.26 1.84
CA LYS A 200 -2.50 31.26 2.84
C LYS A 200 -3.80 30.85 3.50
N ILE A 201 -3.80 30.79 4.83
CA ILE A 201 -4.99 30.58 5.65
C ILE A 201 -5.31 31.87 6.39
N ASN A 202 -6.42 32.51 6.01
CA ASN A 202 -6.91 33.73 6.62
C ASN A 202 -8.10 33.43 7.53
N ILE A 203 -8.02 33.85 8.79
CA ILE A 203 -9.04 33.64 9.80
C ILE A 203 -9.54 35.01 10.23
N LEU A 204 -10.72 35.39 9.73
CA LEU A 204 -11.31 36.70 9.95
C LEU A 204 -11.90 36.83 11.36
N GLN A 205 -12.12 38.08 11.79
CA GLN A 205 -12.66 38.38 13.12
C GLN A 205 -14.04 37.73 13.32
N GLY A 206 -14.20 36.92 14.37
CA GLY A 206 -15.43 36.19 14.72
C GLY A 206 -15.45 34.73 14.27
N ALA A 207 -14.55 34.34 13.36
CA ALA A 207 -14.47 32.98 12.84
C ALA A 207 -14.20 31.95 13.94
N LYS A 208 -14.80 30.77 13.78
CA LYS A 208 -14.55 29.60 14.62
C LYS A 208 -13.92 28.49 13.77
N SER A 209 -12.84 27.88 14.26
CA SER A 209 -12.27 26.68 13.66
C SER A 209 -11.95 25.64 14.73
N GLY A 210 -12.28 24.37 14.48
CA GLY A 210 -12.06 23.26 15.40
C GLY A 210 -11.50 21.99 14.74
N GLY A 211 -11.09 22.11 13.47
CA GLY A 211 -10.63 20.98 12.66
C GLY A 211 -9.13 20.69 12.75
N VAL A 212 -8.63 19.99 11.74
CA VAL A 212 -7.21 19.63 11.59
C VAL A 212 -6.63 20.39 10.41
N ILE A 213 -5.37 20.81 10.51
CA ILE A 213 -4.64 21.46 9.42
C ILE A 213 -3.31 20.74 9.23
N PHE A 214 -3.03 20.25 8.03
CA PHE A 214 -1.73 19.76 7.61
C PHE A 214 -1.06 20.82 6.75
N ALA A 215 -0.03 21.47 7.30
CA ALA A 215 0.61 22.62 6.67
C ALA A 215 2.05 22.33 6.27
N GLN A 216 2.35 22.48 4.98
CA GLN A 216 3.73 22.48 4.47
C GLN A 216 4.52 23.67 5.05
N SER A 217 5.83 23.53 5.05
CA SER A 217 6.75 24.63 5.33
C SER A 217 6.49 25.75 4.34
N GLY A 218 6.41 26.98 4.84
CA GLY A 218 6.06 28.17 4.05
C GLY A 218 4.59 28.59 4.10
N THR A 219 3.68 27.75 4.63
CA THR A 219 2.27 28.15 4.83
C THR A 219 2.15 29.41 5.69
N VAL A 220 1.30 30.33 5.25
CA VAL A 220 1.07 31.63 5.89
C VAL A 220 -0.30 31.64 6.57
N PHE A 221 -0.30 31.84 7.89
CA PHE A 221 -1.50 32.03 8.68
C PHE A 221 -1.70 33.50 9.04
N THR A 222 -2.86 34.04 8.69
CA THR A 222 -3.28 35.40 9.07
C THR A 222 -4.49 35.33 9.99
N PHE A 223 -4.37 35.87 11.19
CA PHE A 223 -5.43 35.93 12.18
C PHE A 223 -5.83 37.39 12.45
N ASN A 224 -7.03 37.78 12.04
CA ASN A 224 -7.57 39.13 12.25
C ASN A 224 -8.28 39.21 13.64
N LYS A 225 -7.52 39.62 14.67
CA LYS A 225 -7.82 40.07 16.07
C LYS A 225 -9.02 39.51 16.91
N LEU A 226 -8.69 39.33 18.20
CA LEU A 226 -9.42 39.17 19.49
C LEU A 226 -10.65 38.25 19.67
N HIS A 227 -11.51 38.03 18.67
CA HIS A 227 -12.78 37.29 18.87
C HIS A 227 -12.83 35.90 18.23
N ASN A 228 -11.71 35.42 17.68
CA ASN A 228 -11.69 34.16 16.95
C ASN A 228 -11.56 32.99 17.92
N LYS A 229 -12.44 31.98 17.77
CA LYS A 229 -12.25 30.70 18.46
C LYS A 229 -11.45 29.77 17.57
N PHE A 230 -10.13 29.77 17.74
CA PHE A 230 -9.25 28.81 17.06
C PHE A 230 -8.91 27.66 18.01
N ASP A 231 -9.51 26.51 17.75
CA ASP A 231 -9.38 25.25 18.51
C ASP A 231 -8.93 24.12 17.57
N SER A 232 -8.16 24.47 16.53
CA SER A 232 -7.70 23.52 15.51
C SER A 232 -6.30 23.00 15.81
N THR A 233 -6.04 21.76 15.42
CA THR A 233 -4.70 21.16 15.50
C THR A 233 -3.96 21.38 14.19
N ILE A 234 -2.69 21.83 14.25
CA ILE A 234 -1.86 22.06 13.07
C ILE A 234 -0.66 21.11 13.07
N TYR A 235 -0.62 20.21 12.10
CA TYR A 235 0.49 19.32 11.79
C TYR A 235 1.46 20.01 10.82
N VAL A 236 2.77 19.87 11.08
CA VAL A 236 3.88 20.38 10.25
C VAL A 236 5.07 19.44 10.39
N LYS A 237 5.93 19.37 9.37
CA LYS A 237 7.18 18.58 9.41
C LYS A 237 8.19 19.16 10.43
N ASP A 238 9.05 18.29 10.94
CA ASP A 238 10.18 18.71 11.77
C ASP A 238 11.11 19.65 10.98
N GLY A 239 11.44 20.80 11.56
CA GLY A 239 12.20 21.86 10.90
C GLY A 239 11.37 22.87 10.09
N ALA A 240 10.06 22.62 9.88
CA ALA A 240 9.22 23.49 9.07
C ALA A 240 9.13 24.92 9.61
N VAL A 241 9.01 25.88 8.70
CA VAL A 241 8.84 27.30 9.02
C VAL A 241 7.45 27.75 8.62
N ILE A 242 6.61 28.09 9.59
CA ILE A 242 5.30 28.69 9.33
C ILE A 242 5.36 30.20 9.55
N ASN A 243 4.66 30.98 8.70
CA ASN A 243 4.51 32.41 8.91
C ASN A 243 3.17 32.68 9.61
N VAL A 244 3.18 33.27 10.78
CA VAL A 244 1.96 33.64 11.50
C VAL A 244 1.94 35.14 11.75
N ASN A 245 0.98 35.85 11.15
CA ASN A 245 0.86 37.30 11.20
C ASN A 245 2.18 38.04 10.88
N GLY A 246 2.90 37.58 9.85
CA GLY A 246 4.16 38.20 9.41
C GLY A 246 5.40 37.77 10.21
N LYS A 247 5.26 36.89 11.20
CA LYS A 247 6.40 36.36 11.98
C LYS A 247 6.63 34.88 11.67
N ASN A 248 7.87 34.53 11.36
CA ASN A 248 8.27 33.15 11.10
C ASN A 248 8.48 32.37 12.41
N TYR A 249 7.98 31.15 12.44
CA TYR A 249 8.14 30.20 13.54
C TYR A 249 8.73 28.90 13.00
N THR A 250 9.98 28.61 13.38
CA THR A 250 10.62 27.32 13.11
C THR A 250 10.20 26.31 14.16
N ILE A 251 9.69 25.18 13.69
CA ILE A 251 9.12 24.11 14.48
C ILE A 251 10.09 22.93 14.54
N THR A 252 10.42 22.40 15.73
CA THR A 252 11.46 21.37 15.90
C THR A 252 11.07 20.28 16.91
N LYS A 253 11.39 19.01 16.63
CA LYS A 253 10.95 17.77 17.33
C LYS A 253 11.41 17.60 18.79
N ASN A 254 12.35 18.40 19.30
CA ASN A 254 12.96 18.18 20.62
C ASN A 254 12.72 19.30 21.66
N GLY A 255 11.61 20.04 21.55
CA GLY A 255 11.15 20.93 22.60
C GLY A 255 9.64 20.86 22.70
N SER A 256 9.12 20.60 23.90
CA SER A 256 7.69 20.55 24.23
C SER A 256 6.87 21.55 23.41
N THR A 257 5.74 21.10 22.84
CA THR A 257 4.71 21.87 22.14
C THR A 257 4.93 23.39 22.18
N LYS A 258 5.38 24.00 21.08
CA LYS A 258 5.54 25.47 21.02
C LYS A 258 4.18 26.14 20.89
N ARG A 259 3.69 26.68 22.01
CA ARG A 259 2.51 27.55 21.99
C ARG A 259 2.84 28.86 21.26
N VAL A 260 2.28 29.06 20.08
CA VAL A 260 2.32 30.35 19.38
C VAL A 260 1.10 31.16 19.81
N ASN A 261 1.33 32.34 20.39
CA ASN A 261 0.29 33.33 20.63
C ASN A 261 0.48 34.48 19.63
N PRO A 262 -0.30 34.53 18.53
CA PRO A 262 -0.28 35.65 17.61
C PRO A 262 -0.60 36.96 18.34
N SER A 263 0.15 38.02 18.05
CA SER A 263 -0.06 39.33 18.68
C SER A 263 -1.49 39.83 18.46
N GLY A 264 -2.20 40.16 19.53
CA GLY A 264 -3.60 40.65 19.46
C GLY A 264 -4.67 39.56 19.48
N MET A 265 -4.32 38.30 19.77
CA MET A 265 -5.30 37.29 20.20
C MET A 265 -5.64 37.45 21.68
N ASN A 266 -6.89 37.12 22.04
CA ASN A 266 -7.33 37.14 23.42
C ASN A 266 -6.62 36.00 24.18
N SER A 267 -6.01 36.31 25.31
CA SER A 267 -5.21 35.37 26.13
C SER A 267 -5.99 34.15 26.63
N SER A 268 -7.32 34.24 26.65
CA SER A 268 -8.24 33.15 26.99
C SER A 268 -8.44 32.15 25.84
N PHE A 269 -8.12 32.53 24.61
CA PHE A 269 -8.21 31.66 23.43
C PHE A 269 -6.87 30.94 23.26
N LYS A 270 -6.91 29.64 23.56
CA LYS A 270 -5.77 28.75 23.51
C LYS A 270 -5.62 28.24 22.07
N ALA A 271 -4.88 28.95 21.22
CA ALA A 271 -4.39 28.34 19.99
C ALA A 271 -3.39 27.23 20.38
N LEU A 272 -3.88 26.00 20.53
CA LEU A 272 -3.04 24.83 20.75
C LEU A 272 -2.58 24.30 19.40
N ILE A 273 -1.43 24.80 18.97
CA ILE A 273 -0.68 24.18 17.89
C ILE A 273 -0.04 22.91 18.46
N TYR A 274 -0.71 21.76 18.31
CA TYR A 274 -0.10 20.45 18.56
C TYR A 274 0.72 20.05 17.35
N ILE A 275 2.03 20.22 17.44
CA ILE A 275 2.96 19.75 16.41
C ILE A 275 3.23 18.29 16.68
N TYR A 276 2.67 17.43 15.85
CA TYR A 276 3.03 16.03 15.81
C TYR A 276 4.15 15.85 14.79
N THR A 277 5.24 15.21 15.21
CA THR A 277 6.35 14.82 14.35
C THR A 277 6.34 13.30 14.22
N GLY A 278 5.31 12.80 13.56
CA GLY A 278 5.24 11.41 13.13
C GLY A 278 6.14 11.21 11.91
N SER A 279 6.95 10.15 11.92
CA SER A 279 7.44 9.55 10.69
C SER A 279 6.28 8.79 10.07
N GLU A 280 5.38 9.50 9.37
CA GLU A 280 4.65 8.85 8.29
C GLU A 280 5.42 9.20 7.04
N THR A 281 6.25 8.25 6.61
CA THR A 281 6.94 8.23 5.33
C THR A 281 6.03 7.51 4.36
N GLY A 282 5.06 8.17 3.77
CA GLY A 282 4.47 7.66 2.53
C GLY A 282 5.11 8.27 1.31
N ASN A 283 5.97 7.46 0.74
CA ASN A 283 6.32 7.61 -0.65
C ASN A 283 5.06 7.52 -1.52
N GLU A 284 5.13 8.09 -2.72
CA GLU A 284 4.04 8.11 -3.70
C GLU A 284 3.29 6.77 -3.71
N GLY A 285 2.05 6.79 -3.22
CA GLY A 285 1.32 5.56 -2.94
C GLY A 285 0.94 4.85 -4.24
N TRP A 286 1.58 3.72 -4.50
CA TRP A 286 1.11 2.77 -5.51
C TRP A 286 -0.25 2.20 -5.07
N GLY A 287 -1.19 2.11 -6.00
CA GLY A 287 -2.55 1.64 -5.76
C GLY A 287 -2.61 0.16 -5.34
N ASP A 288 -3.82 -0.39 -5.24
CA ASP A 288 -3.98 -1.79 -4.86
C ASP A 288 -3.35 -2.75 -5.88
N THR A 289 -2.77 -3.83 -5.36
CA THR A 289 -2.19 -4.90 -6.17
C THR A 289 -3.29 -5.61 -6.97
N LYS A 290 -3.24 -5.51 -8.30
CA LYS A 290 -4.13 -6.24 -9.21
C LYS A 290 -3.39 -7.43 -9.79
N PHE A 291 -3.86 -8.65 -9.52
CA PHE A 291 -3.30 -9.86 -10.11
C PHE A 291 -3.78 -10.02 -11.55
N GLU A 292 -2.85 -10.40 -12.45
CA GLU A 292 -3.12 -10.75 -13.85
C GLU A 292 -3.38 -12.26 -14.03
#